data_AF-A0A7V5R5W8-F1
#
_entry.id   AF-A0A7V5R5W8-F1
#
_cell.length_a   1.000
_cell.length_b   1.000
_cell.length_c   1.000
_cell.angle_alpha   90.00
_cell.angle_beta   90.00
_cell.angle_gamma   90.00
#
_symmetry.space_group_name_H-M   'P 1'
#
loop_
_entity.id
_entity.type
_entity.pdbx_description
1 polymer ?
#
loop_
_entity_poly.entity_id
_entity_poly.type
_entity_poly.pdbx_seq_one_letter_code
_entity_poly.pdbx_strand_id
1 'polypeptide(L)'
;MIIHDGTSVPVLMDPQDPDDAKRYTVMLRPPVWSPSQLCYEKESVVLPSQFSGFYGLARSGGITGNSEPVFPSKSNVVVVDGGVEWVMRPYDFILLPGMTLASATWSADNPAVQFSSEQTNSDKTSMLISGLPASVEKVLITVRLVYNPEGQEDKSFIIPVAQM
;
A
#
# COMPACT_ATOMS: atom_id res chain seq x y z
N MET A 1 0.47 6.20 -3.74
CA MET A 1 1.25 5.35 -2.81
C MET A 1 0.34 5.04 -1.65
N ILE A 2 0.06 3.76 -1.43
CA ILE A 2 -0.77 3.33 -0.31
C ILE A 2 0.16 2.73 0.73
N ILE A 3 0.01 3.16 1.98
CA ILE A 3 0.76 2.62 3.10
C ILE A 3 -0.20 1.80 3.96
N HIS A 4 0.24 0.60 4.22
CA HIS A 4 -0.47 -0.43 4.95
C HIS A 4 0.27 -0.71 6.24
N ASP A 5 -0.45 -1.05 7.29
CA ASP A 5 0.11 -1.43 8.59
C ASP A 5 0.35 -2.94 8.72
N GLY A 6 0.54 -3.61 7.58
CA GLY A 6 0.62 -5.05 7.44
C GLY A 6 -0.70 -5.70 7.01
N THR A 7 -1.82 -5.00 7.16
CA THR A 7 -3.11 -5.37 6.54
C THR A 7 -3.17 -4.79 5.14
N SER A 8 -3.69 -5.51 4.13
CA SER A 8 -3.68 -5.04 2.72
C SER A 8 -4.65 -3.88 2.43
N VAL A 9 -5.02 -3.11 3.46
CA VAL A 9 -5.99 -2.02 3.46
C VAL A 9 -5.31 -0.68 3.78
N PRO A 10 -5.55 0.41 3.03
CA PRO A 10 -5.15 1.75 3.44
C PRO A 10 -5.82 2.05 4.78
N VAL A 11 -5.08 2.12 5.87
CA VAL A 11 -5.66 2.51 7.16
C VAL A 11 -5.17 3.92 7.49
N LEU A 12 -6.08 4.79 7.94
CA LEU A 12 -5.71 5.91 8.80
C LEU A 12 -4.88 5.31 9.94
N MET A 13 -3.56 5.50 9.93
CA MET A 13 -2.68 4.80 10.86
C MET A 13 -3.10 5.16 12.29
N ASP A 14 -3.75 4.22 12.97
CA ASP A 14 -3.94 4.33 14.41
C ASP A 14 -2.57 4.55 15.06
N PRO A 15 -2.48 5.39 16.10
CA PRO A 15 -1.23 5.59 16.82
C PRO A 15 -0.60 4.25 17.21
N GLN A 16 0.65 4.06 16.82
CA GLN A 16 1.39 2.87 17.20
C GLN A 16 1.78 2.97 18.68
N ASP A 17 1.55 1.90 19.43
CA ASP A 17 2.09 1.76 20.78
C ASP A 17 3.64 1.80 20.71
N PRO A 18 4.30 2.69 21.48
CA PRO A 18 5.75 2.83 21.42
C PRO A 18 6.53 1.55 21.80
N ASP A 19 5.92 0.66 22.57
CA ASP A 19 6.53 -0.62 22.98
C ASP A 19 6.29 -1.74 21.97
N ASP A 20 5.38 -1.56 21.01
CA ASP A 20 5.07 -2.55 19.98
C ASP A 20 5.92 -2.39 18.71
N ALA A 21 6.13 -3.52 18.03
CA ALA A 21 6.68 -3.56 16.68
C ALA A 21 5.54 -3.70 15.66
N LYS A 22 5.44 -2.77 14.70
CA LYS A 22 4.40 -2.79 13.65
C LYS A 22 5.03 -2.85 12.26
N ARG A 23 4.41 -3.63 11.36
CA ARG A 23 4.87 -3.74 9.98
C ARG A 23 4.26 -2.63 9.15
N TYR A 24 5.07 -1.89 8.40
CA TYR A 24 4.60 -0.91 7.44
C TYR A 24 4.95 -1.38 6.04
N THR A 25 3.98 -1.36 5.14
CA THR A 25 4.15 -1.76 3.74
C THR A 25 3.83 -0.58 2.84
N VAL A 26 4.80 -0.18 2.02
CA VAL A 26 4.63 0.79 0.94
C VAL A 26 4.30 0.03 -0.33
N MET A 27 3.06 0.15 -0.80
CA MET A 27 2.60 -0.43 -2.06
C MET A 27 2.80 0.56 -3.21
N LEU A 28 3.64 0.19 -4.18
CA LEU A 28 4.03 1.03 -5.31
C LEU A 28 3.26 0.71 -6.58
N ARG A 29 2.66 -0.48 -6.64
CA ARG A 29 1.70 -0.93 -7.64
C ARG A 29 0.65 -1.82 -6.96
N PRO A 30 -0.65 -1.70 -7.27
CA PRO A 30 -1.67 -2.60 -6.76
C PRO A 30 -1.46 -4.04 -7.23
N PRO A 31 -1.92 -5.03 -6.48
CA PRO A 31 -2.01 -6.39 -6.98
C PRO A 31 -2.96 -6.46 -8.19
N VAL A 32 -2.67 -7.36 -9.12
CA VAL A 32 -3.60 -7.68 -10.21
C VAL A 32 -4.81 -8.41 -9.63
N TRP A 33 -5.99 -8.13 -10.17
CA TRP A 33 -7.23 -8.81 -9.81
C TRP A 33 -7.07 -10.34 -9.87
N SER A 34 -7.71 -11.04 -8.94
CA SER A 34 -7.72 -12.51 -8.88
C SER A 34 -9.12 -13.06 -8.63
N PRO A 35 -9.49 -14.20 -9.25
CA PRO A 35 -10.81 -14.81 -9.08
C PRO A 35 -10.95 -15.49 -7.71
N SER A 36 -12.12 -15.37 -7.09
CA SER A 36 -12.71 -16.26 -6.07
C SER A 36 -11.82 -16.76 -4.91
N GLN A 37 -10.66 -16.16 -4.66
CA GLN A 37 -9.68 -16.66 -3.69
C GLN A 37 -9.38 -15.69 -2.56
N LEU A 38 -9.62 -14.40 -2.76
CA LEU A 38 -9.33 -13.36 -1.78
C LEU A 38 -10.62 -12.68 -1.33
N CYS A 39 -10.84 -12.63 -0.02
CA CYS A 39 -11.76 -11.67 0.55
C CYS A 39 -11.09 -10.31 0.48
N TYR A 40 -11.64 -9.42 -0.33
CA TYR A 40 -11.23 -8.04 -0.36
C TYR A 40 -11.94 -7.30 0.76
N GLU A 41 -11.21 -6.46 1.47
CA GLU A 41 -11.78 -5.54 2.43
C GLU A 41 -12.14 -4.22 1.75
N LYS A 42 -12.97 -3.41 2.40
CA LYS A 42 -13.21 -2.03 1.96
C LYS A 42 -11.86 -1.32 1.79
N GLU A 43 -11.73 -0.48 0.77
CA GLU A 43 -10.53 0.26 0.41
C GLU A 43 -9.36 -0.58 -0.13
N SER A 44 -9.53 -1.90 -0.28
CA SER A 44 -8.62 -2.72 -1.08
C SER A 44 -8.53 -2.19 -2.51
N VAL A 45 -7.37 -2.35 -3.14
CA VAL A 45 -7.15 -1.92 -4.53
C VAL A 45 -6.71 -3.08 -5.42
N VAL A 46 -7.15 -3.05 -6.67
CA VAL A 46 -6.74 -4.01 -7.70
C VAL A 46 -6.46 -3.34 -9.03
N LEU A 47 -5.51 -3.89 -9.75
CA LEU A 47 -5.30 -3.60 -11.16
C LEU A 47 -6.07 -4.60 -12.03
N PRO A 48 -6.72 -4.14 -13.11
CA PRO A 48 -7.17 -5.02 -14.16
C PRO A 48 -6.00 -5.82 -14.77
N SER A 49 -6.22 -7.06 -15.19
CA SER A 49 -5.20 -7.87 -15.87
C SER A 49 -4.71 -7.21 -17.16
N GLN A 50 -5.61 -6.50 -17.85
CA GLN A 50 -5.30 -5.62 -18.95
C GLN A 50 -5.31 -4.17 -18.47
N PHE A 51 -4.12 -3.60 -18.32
CA PHE A 51 -3.97 -2.25 -17.79
C PHE A 51 -4.74 -1.21 -18.63
N SER A 52 -5.72 -0.56 -18.02
CA SER A 52 -6.61 0.41 -18.67
C SER A 52 -6.28 1.86 -18.33
N GLY A 53 -5.23 2.12 -17.55
CA GLY A 53 -4.93 3.42 -16.95
C GLY A 53 -5.72 3.72 -15.67
N PHE A 54 -6.48 2.75 -15.16
CA PHE A 54 -7.30 2.85 -13.96
C PHE A 54 -7.09 1.64 -13.05
N TYR A 55 -7.33 1.81 -11.75
CA TYR A 55 -7.42 0.73 -10.77
C TYR A 55 -8.83 0.71 -10.15
N GLY A 56 -9.24 -0.45 -9.64
CA GLY A 56 -10.46 -0.60 -8.86
C GLY A 56 -10.17 -0.38 -7.38
N LEU A 57 -10.94 0.49 -6.72
CA LEU A 57 -10.95 0.66 -5.25
C LEU A 57 -12.23 0.03 -4.69
N ALA A 58 -12.11 -0.90 -3.74
CA ALA A 58 -13.25 -1.58 -3.14
C ALA A 58 -14.06 -0.59 -2.27
N ARG A 59 -15.34 -0.41 -2.59
CA ARG A 59 -16.31 0.33 -1.75
C ARG A 59 -16.95 -0.55 -0.69
N SER A 60 -17.03 -1.85 -0.95
CA SER A 60 -17.51 -2.89 -0.04
C SER A 60 -16.47 -4.00 0.03
N GLY A 61 -16.39 -4.64 1.19
CA GLY A 61 -15.65 -5.90 1.30
C GLY A 61 -16.47 -7.07 0.75
N GLY A 62 -15.80 -8.12 0.29
CA GLY A 62 -16.45 -9.30 -0.27
C GLY A 62 -15.48 -10.20 -1.04
N ILE A 63 -16.03 -11.24 -1.67
CA ILE A 63 -15.29 -12.17 -2.52
C ILE A 63 -15.64 -11.86 -3.97
N THR A 64 -14.64 -11.80 -4.85
CA THR A 64 -14.82 -11.54 -6.29
C THR A 64 -15.51 -12.70 -7.00
N GLY A 65 -15.97 -12.46 -8.24
CA GLY A 65 -16.48 -13.51 -9.10
C GLY A 65 -15.39 -14.46 -9.61
N ASN A 66 -15.82 -15.52 -10.30
CA ASN A 66 -14.92 -16.50 -10.93
C ASN A 66 -14.19 -15.97 -12.17
N SER A 67 -14.59 -14.82 -12.70
CA SER A 67 -14.05 -14.24 -13.93
C SER A 67 -13.91 -12.75 -13.78
N GLU A 68 -12.84 -12.20 -14.35
CA GLU A 68 -12.54 -10.78 -14.22
C GLU A 68 -13.66 -9.97 -14.87
N PRO A 69 -14.24 -8.98 -14.16
CA PRO A 69 -15.21 -8.10 -14.78
C PRO A 69 -14.52 -7.21 -15.83
N VAL A 70 -15.29 -6.68 -16.78
CA VAL A 70 -14.77 -5.66 -17.69
C VAL A 70 -14.57 -4.36 -16.92
N PHE A 71 -13.33 -4.08 -16.52
CA PHE A 71 -12.97 -2.85 -15.84
C PHE A 71 -12.99 -1.64 -16.80
N PRO A 72 -13.84 -0.63 -16.56
CA PRO A 72 -13.94 0.54 -17.43
C PRO A 72 -12.68 1.43 -17.37
N SER A 73 -12.33 2.03 -18.51
CA SER A 73 -11.29 3.07 -18.61
C SER A 73 -11.83 4.48 -18.30
N LYS A 74 -12.70 4.60 -17.30
CA LYS A 74 -13.34 5.86 -16.91
C LYS A 74 -13.41 5.98 -15.39
N SER A 75 -13.10 7.17 -14.87
CA SER A 75 -13.14 7.44 -13.43
C SER A 75 -14.56 7.37 -12.87
N ASN A 76 -14.66 6.97 -11.61
CA ASN A 76 -15.87 6.93 -10.78
C ASN A 76 -16.96 5.97 -11.27
N VAL A 77 -16.66 5.09 -12.23
CA VAL A 77 -17.59 4.02 -12.61
C VAL A 77 -17.52 2.92 -11.56
N VAL A 78 -18.69 2.42 -11.16
CA VAL A 78 -18.81 1.29 -10.24
C VAL A 78 -18.96 -0.01 -11.02
N VAL A 79 -18.20 -1.02 -10.64
CA VAL A 79 -18.24 -2.37 -11.20
C VAL A 79 -18.58 -3.33 -10.06
N VAL A 80 -19.66 -4.08 -10.23
CA VAL A 80 -20.02 -5.16 -9.30
C VAL A 80 -19.32 -6.43 -9.75
N ASP A 81 -18.61 -7.07 -8.83
CA ASP A 81 -17.78 -8.23 -9.07
C ASP A 81 -17.95 -9.23 -7.92
N GLY A 82 -18.88 -10.16 -8.08
CA GLY A 82 -19.30 -11.04 -6.99
C GLY A 82 -19.90 -10.22 -5.84
N GLY A 83 -19.26 -10.30 -4.66
CA GLY A 83 -19.63 -9.53 -3.47
C GLY A 83 -18.90 -8.19 -3.31
N VAL A 84 -17.99 -7.84 -4.23
CA VAL A 84 -17.20 -6.60 -4.16
C VAL A 84 -17.75 -5.56 -5.12
N GLU A 85 -17.81 -4.31 -4.68
CA GLU A 85 -18.05 -3.15 -5.54
C GLU A 85 -16.76 -2.36 -5.76
N TRP A 86 -16.25 -2.33 -6.99
CA TRP A 86 -15.07 -1.56 -7.36
C TRP A 86 -15.47 -0.19 -7.88
N VAL A 87 -14.93 0.90 -7.32
CA VAL A 87 -14.96 2.21 -7.96
C VAL A 87 -13.67 2.47 -8.72
N MET A 88 -13.78 2.76 -10.02
CA MET A 88 -12.61 3.02 -10.85
C MET A 88 -11.97 4.37 -10.52
N ARG A 89 -10.66 4.37 -10.32
CA ARG A 89 -9.85 5.56 -10.07
C ARG A 89 -8.71 5.66 -11.07
N PRO A 90 -8.35 6.87 -11.54
CA PRO A 90 -7.18 7.06 -12.39
C PRO A 90 -5.94 6.49 -11.71
N TYR A 91 -5.06 5.85 -12.48
CA TYR A 91 -3.84 5.30 -11.95
C TYR A 91 -2.90 6.42 -11.47
N ASP A 92 -2.66 6.47 -10.17
CA ASP A 92 -1.83 7.46 -9.46
C ASP A 92 -0.73 6.80 -8.62
N PHE A 93 -0.44 5.54 -8.91
CA PHE A 93 0.64 4.78 -8.30
C PHE A 93 1.97 5.05 -9.00
N ILE A 94 3.06 4.80 -8.25
CA ILE A 94 4.41 5.18 -8.63
C ILE A 94 4.91 4.33 -9.80
N LEU A 95 4.74 3.01 -9.72
CA LEU A 95 5.28 2.11 -10.75
C LEU A 95 4.29 1.95 -11.91
N LEU A 96 4.57 2.61 -13.02
CA LEU A 96 3.86 2.39 -14.28
C LEU A 96 4.06 0.94 -14.79
N PRO A 97 3.20 0.42 -15.69
CA PRO A 97 3.43 -0.88 -16.32
C PRO A 97 4.84 -0.99 -16.92
N GLY A 98 5.52 -2.11 -16.65
CA GLY A 98 6.91 -2.35 -17.10
C GLY A 98 8.00 -1.82 -16.16
N MET A 99 7.69 -0.98 -15.17
CA MET A 99 8.65 -0.58 -14.14
C MET A 99 8.75 -1.63 -13.02
N THR A 100 9.87 -1.68 -12.30
CA THR A 100 9.99 -2.48 -11.07
C THR A 100 10.74 -1.72 -10.00
N LEU A 101 10.43 -1.99 -8.74
CA LEU A 101 11.25 -1.57 -7.61
C LEU A 101 12.55 -2.39 -7.62
N ALA A 102 13.68 -1.71 -7.70
CA ALA A 102 15.01 -2.30 -7.67
C ALA A 102 15.52 -2.42 -6.23
N SER A 103 15.33 -1.39 -5.41
CA SER A 103 15.69 -1.37 -4.00
C SER A 103 14.89 -0.34 -3.21
N ALA A 104 14.86 -0.51 -1.89
CA ALA A 104 14.34 0.47 -0.94
C ALA A 104 15.35 0.70 0.19
N THR A 105 15.34 1.89 0.78
CA THR A 105 16.09 2.18 2.00
C THR A 105 15.23 3.02 2.92
N TRP A 106 15.11 2.57 4.16
CA TRP A 106 14.24 3.18 5.17
C TRP A 106 15.07 4.02 6.16
N SER A 107 14.55 5.17 6.53
CA SER A 107 15.12 6.05 7.54
C SER A 107 14.04 6.76 8.33
N ALA A 108 14.39 7.28 9.50
CA ALA A 108 13.51 8.08 10.34
C ALA A 108 14.19 9.41 10.69
N ASP A 109 13.36 10.41 11.02
CA ASP A 109 13.82 11.67 11.61
C ASP A 109 14.29 11.52 13.07
N ASN A 110 13.92 10.41 13.72
CA ASN A 110 14.30 10.10 15.09
C ASN A 110 15.24 8.88 15.15
N PRO A 111 16.44 8.99 15.76
CA PRO A 111 17.42 7.91 15.80
C PRO A 111 17.08 6.74 16.73
N ALA A 112 16.06 6.89 17.60
CA ALA A 112 15.61 5.79 18.47
C ALA A 112 14.83 4.72 17.70
N VAL A 113 14.28 5.09 16.53
CA VAL A 113 13.47 4.21 15.69
C VAL A 113 14.33 3.06 15.17
N GLN A 114 13.83 1.85 15.35
CA GLN A 114 14.49 0.63 14.93
C GLN A 114 13.80 0.06 13.70
N PHE A 115 14.62 -0.38 12.74
CA PHE A 115 14.18 -1.02 11.51
C PHE A 115 14.64 -2.47 11.51
N SER A 116 13.72 -3.40 11.30
CA SER A 116 14.03 -4.83 11.26
C SER A 116 13.21 -5.57 10.19
N SER A 117 13.75 -6.68 9.70
CA SER A 117 13.05 -7.59 8.78
C SER A 117 12.48 -6.91 7.52
N GLU A 118 13.32 -6.19 6.78
CA GLU A 118 12.96 -5.61 5.49
C GLU A 118 12.53 -6.71 4.49
N GLN A 119 11.44 -6.46 3.78
CA GLN A 119 10.97 -7.28 2.68
C GLN A 119 10.71 -6.39 1.47
N THR A 120 11.52 -6.54 0.43
CA THR A 120 11.42 -5.73 -0.79
C THR A 120 11.17 -6.65 -1.99
N ASN A 121 10.06 -6.43 -2.67
CA ASN A 121 9.63 -7.11 -3.90
C ASN A 121 9.59 -6.11 -5.06
N SER A 122 9.28 -6.56 -6.27
CA SER A 122 9.26 -5.72 -7.48
C SER A 122 8.18 -4.62 -7.48
N ASP A 123 7.22 -4.65 -6.57
CA ASP A 123 6.04 -3.76 -6.53
C ASP A 123 5.74 -3.15 -5.15
N LYS A 124 6.47 -3.56 -4.11
CA LYS A 124 6.28 -3.10 -2.74
C LYS A 124 7.54 -3.29 -1.90
N THR A 125 7.65 -2.51 -0.83
CA THR A 125 8.63 -2.72 0.23
C THR A 125 7.93 -2.67 1.59
N SER A 126 8.39 -3.46 2.54
CA SER A 126 7.84 -3.53 3.89
C SER A 126 8.94 -3.55 4.93
N MET A 127 8.68 -2.94 6.09
CA MET A 127 9.63 -2.83 7.19
C MET A 127 8.90 -3.05 8.52
N LEU A 128 9.51 -3.80 9.44
CA LEU A 128 9.05 -3.86 10.83
C LEU A 128 9.70 -2.70 11.60
N ILE A 129 8.88 -1.82 12.16
CA ILE A 129 9.30 -0.60 12.85
C ILE A 129 8.95 -0.71 14.32
N SER A 130 9.93 -0.48 15.19
CA SER A 130 9.82 -0.52 16.65
C SER A 130 10.67 0.58 17.30
N GLY A 131 10.65 0.67 18.64
CA GLY A 131 11.48 1.63 19.36
C GLY A 131 11.03 3.07 19.16
N LEU A 132 9.73 3.31 18.99
CA LEU A 132 9.19 4.66 18.90
C LEU A 132 9.27 5.32 20.29
N PRO A 133 9.85 6.53 20.43
CA PRO A 133 9.91 7.17 21.74
C PRO A 133 8.52 7.57 22.24
N ALA A 134 8.13 7.11 23.42
CA ALA A 134 6.87 7.53 24.06
C ALA A 134 6.79 9.05 24.31
N SER A 135 7.91 9.77 24.28
CA SER A 135 7.99 11.22 24.46
C SER A 135 7.71 12.04 23.19
N VAL A 136 7.51 11.40 22.04
CA VAL A 136 7.14 12.09 20.80
C VAL A 136 5.72 11.70 20.39
N GLU A 137 4.98 12.65 19.84
CA GLU A 137 3.62 12.39 19.33
C GLU A 137 3.64 11.71 17.95
N LYS A 138 4.75 11.88 17.21
CA LYS A 138 4.88 11.40 15.84
C LYS A 138 6.33 11.24 15.42
N VAL A 139 6.55 10.36 14.45
CA VAL A 139 7.84 10.12 13.80
C VAL A 139 7.64 10.23 12.29
N LEU A 140 8.55 10.91 11.59
CA LEU A 140 8.59 10.92 10.13
C LEU A 140 9.48 9.78 9.64
N ILE A 141 8.88 8.84 8.92
CA ILE A 141 9.59 7.80 8.18
C ILE A 141 9.78 8.26 6.75
N THR A 142 10.99 8.06 6.21
CA THR A 142 11.31 8.28 4.81
C THR A 142 11.81 6.99 4.18
N VAL A 143 11.29 6.68 3.00
CA VAL A 143 11.67 5.52 2.20
C VAL A 143 12.23 6.05 0.89
N ARG A 144 13.52 5.83 0.68
CA ARG A 144 14.17 6.03 -0.61
C ARG A 144 13.91 4.83 -1.48
N LEU A 145 13.29 5.05 -2.64
CA LEU A 145 12.92 4.03 -3.60
C LEU A 145 13.75 4.20 -4.87
N VAL A 146 14.28 3.11 -5.40
CA VAL A 146 15.02 3.08 -6.68
C VAL A 146 14.29 2.16 -7.65
N TYR A 147 14.04 2.63 -8.87
CA TYR A 147 13.23 1.94 -9.87
C TYR A 147 14.07 1.53 -11.09
N ASN A 148 13.66 0.45 -11.75
CA ASN A 148 14.09 0.08 -13.10
C ASN A 148 12.96 0.39 -14.11
N PRO A 149 13.26 0.84 -15.34
CA PRO A 149 14.60 1.01 -15.92
C PRO A 149 15.39 2.20 -15.35
N GLU A 150 14.75 3.29 -14.94
CA GLU A 150 15.40 4.40 -14.24
C GLU A 150 14.41 5.13 -13.34
N GLY A 151 14.94 5.71 -12.26
CA GLY A 151 14.22 6.64 -11.38
C GLY A 151 14.54 6.41 -9.91
N GLN A 152 14.50 7.48 -9.13
CA GLN A 152 14.53 7.39 -7.68
C GLN A 152 13.59 8.42 -7.10
N GLU A 153 12.98 8.10 -5.98
CA GLU A 153 12.12 9.03 -5.26
C GLU A 153 12.18 8.75 -3.76
N ASP A 154 12.17 9.82 -2.96
CA ASP A 154 11.99 9.72 -1.52
C ASP A 154 10.50 9.91 -1.20
N LYS A 155 9.92 8.96 -0.47
CA LYS A 155 8.54 9.03 0.02
C LYS A 155 8.54 9.05 1.53
N SER A 156 7.81 9.99 2.11
CA SER A 156 7.73 10.12 3.56
C SER A 156 6.30 9.96 4.06
N PHE A 157 6.18 9.44 5.26
CA PHE A 157 4.92 9.32 5.97
C PHE A 157 5.12 9.45 7.47
N ILE A 158 4.04 9.81 8.16
CA ILE A 158 4.06 10.07 9.60
C ILE A 158 3.44 8.87 10.30
N ILE A 159 4.17 8.33 11.28
CA ILE A 159 3.64 7.37 12.25
C ILE A 159 3.24 8.17 13.50
N PRO A 160 1.94 8.26 13.83
CA PRO A 160 1.52 8.75 15.15
C PRO A 160 1.91 7.75 16.23
N VAL A 161 2.31 8.23 17.40
CA VAL A 161 2.73 7.41 18.55
C VAL A 161 1.71 7.56 19.67
N ALA A 162 1.21 6.44 20.20
CA ALA A 162 0.30 6.44 21.33
C ALA A 162 1.00 7.05 22.55
N GLN A 163 0.37 8.05 23.16
CA GLN A 163 0.88 8.66 24.39
C GLN A 163 0.37 7.84 25.57
N MET A 164 1.28 7.43 26.45
CA MET A 164 0.95 6.73 27.71
C MET A 164 0.78 7.70 28.88
#